data_AF-A0A4R2TTQ7-F1
#
_entry.id   AF-A0A4R2TTQ7-F1
#
_cell.length_a   1.000
_cell.length_b   1.000
_cell.length_c   1.000
_cell.angle_alpha   90.00
_cell.angle_beta   90.00
_cell.angle_gamma   90.00
#
_symmetry.space_group_name_H-M   'P 1'
#
loop_
_entity.id
_entity.type
_entity.pdbx_description
1 polymer ?
#
loop_
_entity_poly.entity_id
_entity_poly.type
_entity_poly.pdbx_seq_one_letter_code
_entity_poly.pdbx_strand_id
1 'polypeptide(L)'
;MCNRYRMTAKDVDLAVAFGIRPPYEKDVEYPVGDIFPTGKKTPFYGKVIVQDAAERKLERMEWGVPTQVPSARDPAVKLTKYVTNVRNLNSSFWRSMLTTPARRCLVPVTAFSEYGLAPGEDGKKPLHWFDVPSRPIFAFAGIWRPTERGDAYGFLTTEPNAIVAPIHPKAMPVILHDENYERWLTAPWDELKELVAPYPSQLMRLDRVARSP
;
A
#
# COMPACT_ATOMS: atom_id res chain seq x y z
N MET A 1 -5.93 10.07 -2.47
CA MET A 1 -4.76 9.18 -2.39
C MET A 1 -5.30 7.97 -1.69
N CYS A 2 -4.94 6.78 -2.17
CA CYS A 2 -5.54 5.56 -1.68
C CYS A 2 -5.30 5.41 -0.17
N ASN A 3 -6.38 5.44 0.59
CA ASN A 3 -6.36 5.29 2.05
C ASN A 3 -7.27 4.16 2.50
N ARG A 4 -7.68 3.28 1.59
CA ARG A 4 -8.48 2.10 1.92
C ARG A 4 -8.23 0.99 0.90
N TYR A 5 -7.82 -0.17 1.39
CA TYR A 5 -7.63 -1.38 0.58
C TYR A 5 -8.09 -2.62 1.34
N ARG A 6 -8.16 -3.77 0.67
CA ARG A 6 -8.54 -5.07 1.22
C ARG A 6 -7.43 -6.07 1.06
N MET A 7 -7.29 -6.93 2.05
CA MET A 7 -6.53 -8.17 1.97
C MET A 7 -7.37 -9.29 2.59
N THR A 8 -8.12 -10.01 1.76
CA THR A 8 -9.05 -11.07 2.20
C THR A 8 -8.52 -12.48 1.97
N ALA A 9 -7.33 -12.63 1.38
CA ALA A 9 -6.70 -13.93 1.16
C ALA A 9 -6.12 -14.50 2.46
N LYS A 10 -6.01 -15.83 2.53
CA LYS A 10 -5.38 -16.52 3.67
C LYS A 10 -3.85 -16.41 3.59
N ASP A 11 -3.15 -16.61 4.71
CA ASP A 11 -1.68 -16.49 4.70
C ASP A 11 -1.01 -17.57 3.86
N VAL A 12 -1.60 -18.77 3.77
CA VAL A 12 -1.14 -19.79 2.83
C VAL A 12 -1.23 -19.34 1.37
N ASP A 13 -2.30 -18.63 0.99
CA ASP A 13 -2.47 -18.13 -0.38
C ASP A 13 -1.48 -17.00 -0.67
N LEU A 14 -1.22 -16.13 0.31
CA LEU A 14 -0.15 -15.13 0.23
C LEU A 14 1.20 -15.80 0.08
N ALA A 15 1.49 -16.82 0.89
CA ALA A 15 2.76 -17.49 0.87
C ALA A 15 3.03 -18.15 -0.49
N VAL A 16 2.02 -18.77 -1.10
CA VAL A 16 2.09 -19.28 -2.47
C VAL A 16 2.28 -18.15 -3.48
N ALA A 17 1.45 -17.10 -3.44
CA ALA A 17 1.49 -15.99 -4.39
C ALA A 17 2.83 -15.23 -4.39
N PHE A 18 3.50 -15.17 -3.24
CA PHE A 18 4.76 -14.45 -3.08
C PHE A 18 5.99 -15.34 -2.95
N GLY A 19 5.85 -16.66 -3.10
CA GLY A 19 6.99 -17.59 -3.07
C GLY A 19 7.69 -17.71 -1.71
N ILE A 20 6.93 -17.58 -0.62
CA ILE A 20 7.42 -17.81 0.75
C ILE A 20 7.60 -19.32 0.93
N ARG A 21 8.74 -19.74 1.49
CA ARG A 21 9.04 -21.16 1.70
C ARG A 21 8.45 -21.66 3.03
N PRO A 22 8.00 -22.92 3.11
CA PRO A 22 7.60 -23.54 4.37
C PRO A 22 8.77 -23.68 5.37
N PRO A 23 8.50 -23.78 6.69
CA PRO A 23 7.17 -23.78 7.29
C PRO A 23 6.56 -22.38 7.33
N TYR A 24 5.30 -22.28 6.94
CA TYR A 24 4.52 -21.06 7.14
C TYR A 24 4.29 -20.89 8.64
N GLU A 25 4.56 -19.71 9.19
CA GLU A 25 4.15 -19.42 10.55
C GLU A 25 2.62 -19.61 10.65
N LYS A 26 2.14 -20.10 11.81
CA LYS A 26 0.71 -20.36 12.01
C LYS A 26 -0.09 -19.09 11.73
N ASP A 27 -1.24 -19.24 11.06
CA ASP A 27 -2.22 -18.19 10.82
C ASP A 27 -2.45 -17.40 12.13
N VAL A 28 -2.06 -16.13 12.13
CA VAL A 28 -2.54 -15.20 13.15
C VAL A 28 -3.86 -14.66 12.60
N GLU A 29 -4.98 -15.05 13.20
CA GLU A 29 -6.27 -14.50 12.80
C GLU A 29 -6.29 -12.99 13.05
N TYR A 30 -6.44 -12.24 11.96
CA TYR A 30 -6.61 -10.79 12.01
C TYR A 30 -8.06 -10.44 11.64
N PRO A 31 -8.59 -9.31 12.13
CA PRO A 31 -9.91 -8.85 11.72
C PRO A 31 -10.01 -8.79 10.20
N VAL A 32 -10.93 -9.57 9.64
CA VAL A 32 -11.25 -9.56 8.22
C VAL A 32 -12.05 -8.28 7.94
N GLY A 33 -11.57 -7.45 7.01
CA GLY A 33 -12.25 -6.21 6.66
C GLY A 33 -11.38 -5.25 5.85
N ASP A 34 -11.94 -4.08 5.55
CA ASP A 34 -11.21 -2.99 4.91
C ASP A 34 -10.06 -2.52 5.81
N ILE A 35 -8.88 -2.33 5.23
CA ILE A 35 -7.72 -1.73 5.87
C ILE A 35 -7.70 -0.24 5.51
N PHE A 36 -7.93 0.64 6.48
CA PHE A 36 -8.00 2.10 6.30
C PHE A 36 -7.68 2.84 7.59
N PRO A 37 -7.07 4.04 7.54
CA PRO A 37 -6.85 4.83 8.73
C PRO A 37 -8.16 5.36 9.34
N THR A 38 -8.57 4.87 10.52
CA THR A 38 -9.78 5.29 11.25
C THR A 38 -9.59 6.45 12.24
N GLY A 39 -8.35 6.94 12.47
CA GLY A 39 -8.12 8.15 13.28
C GLY A 39 -6.81 8.19 14.07
N LYS A 40 -6.59 9.32 14.77
CA LYS A 40 -5.31 9.70 15.42
C LYS A 40 -4.84 8.81 16.59
N LYS A 41 -5.64 7.84 17.05
CA LYS A 41 -5.39 7.10 18.30
C LYS A 41 -5.15 5.60 18.14
N THR A 42 -5.43 5.01 16.98
CA THR A 42 -5.26 3.56 16.79
C THR A 42 -4.36 3.31 15.59
N PRO A 43 -3.22 2.61 15.74
CA PRO A 43 -2.43 2.12 14.61
C PRO A 43 -3.25 1.17 13.75
N PHE A 44 -3.14 1.30 12.43
CA PHE A 44 -3.70 0.33 11.47
C PHE A 44 -2.56 -0.54 11.01
N TYR A 45 -2.78 -1.85 10.95
CA TYR A 45 -1.73 -2.77 10.54
C TYR A 45 -2.10 -3.41 9.22
N GLY A 46 -1.10 -3.62 8.39
CA GLY A 46 -1.20 -4.38 7.15
C GLY A 46 -0.19 -5.50 7.13
N LYS A 47 -0.51 -6.55 6.37
CA LYS A 47 0.45 -7.57 5.97
C LYS A 47 1.40 -6.96 4.94
N VAL A 48 2.68 -7.29 5.02
CA VAL A 48 3.70 -6.92 4.03
C VAL A 48 4.62 -8.11 3.79
N ILE A 49 5.15 -8.24 2.58
CA ILE A 49 6.19 -9.21 2.27
C ILE A 49 7.53 -8.49 2.23
N VAL A 50 8.48 -8.93 3.05
CA VAL A 50 9.84 -8.42 3.07
C VAL A 50 10.82 -9.47 2.54
N GLN A 51 11.96 -9.01 2.04
CA GLN A 51 13.09 -9.87 1.73
C GLN A 51 13.97 -9.99 2.98
N ASP A 52 14.21 -11.22 3.43
CA ASP A 52 15.19 -11.56 4.46
C ASP A 52 16.22 -12.53 3.87
N ALA A 53 17.42 -12.01 3.62
CA ALA A 53 18.47 -12.72 2.88
C ALA A 53 17.93 -13.30 1.55
N ALA A 54 17.95 -14.62 1.38
CA ALA A 54 17.49 -15.30 0.17
C ALA A 54 15.99 -15.67 0.20
N GLU A 55 15.28 -15.36 1.29
CA GLU A 55 13.90 -15.78 1.50
C GLU A 55 12.97 -14.59 1.68
N ARG A 56 11.69 -14.81 1.42
CA ARG A 56 10.64 -13.82 1.66
C ARG A 56 9.89 -14.19 2.92
N LYS A 57 9.51 -13.18 3.70
CA LYS A 57 8.75 -13.33 4.95
C LYS A 57 7.49 -12.49 4.91
N LEU A 58 6.42 -13.04 5.49
CA LEU A 58 5.19 -12.32 5.76
C LEU A 58 5.32 -11.63 7.12
N GLU A 59 5.19 -10.31 7.12
CA GLU A 59 5.31 -9.48 8.31
C GLU A 59 4.04 -8.63 8.50
N ARG A 60 3.84 -8.12 9.72
CA ARG A 60 2.76 -7.19 10.03
C ARG A 60 3.30 -5.88 10.57
N MET A 61 3.04 -4.79 9.85
CA MET A 61 3.59 -3.47 10.15
C MET A 61 2.48 -2.42 10.29
N GLU A 62 2.74 -1.35 11.04
CA GLU A 62 1.84 -0.20 11.13
C GLU A 62 1.80 0.55 9.78
N TRP A 63 0.61 0.77 9.22
CA TRP A 63 0.43 1.55 8.01
C TRP A 63 0.43 3.04 8.31
N GLY A 64 1.52 3.68 7.90
CA GLY A 64 1.74 5.10 8.06
C GLY A 64 3.10 5.36 8.72
N VAL A 65 4.06 5.83 7.94
CA VAL A 65 5.38 6.17 8.48
C VAL A 65 5.28 7.49 9.26
N PRO A 66 5.66 7.54 10.55
CA PRO A 66 5.57 8.76 11.35
C PRO A 66 6.60 9.80 10.91
N THR A 67 6.13 11.02 10.71
CA THR A 67 6.94 12.23 10.47
C THR A 67 6.47 13.37 11.36
N GLN A 68 7.35 14.32 11.63
CA GLN A 68 7.01 15.56 12.32
C GLN A 68 6.67 16.64 11.29
N VAL A 69 5.53 17.31 11.48
CA VAL A 69 5.12 18.47 10.67
C VAL A 69 4.78 19.65 11.58
N PRO A 70 5.04 20.90 11.16
CA PRO A 70 4.58 22.08 11.90
C PRO A 70 3.06 22.10 12.04
N SER A 71 2.55 22.52 13.20
CA SER A 71 1.12 22.79 13.38
C SER A 71 0.71 24.00 12.54
N ALA A 72 -0.48 23.92 11.93
CA ALA A 72 -1.05 25.04 11.19
C ALA A 72 -1.45 26.22 12.09
N ARG A 73 -1.70 25.97 13.38
CA ARG A 73 -2.02 27.01 14.37
C ARG A 73 -0.77 27.67 14.94
N ASP A 74 0.31 26.90 15.09
CA ASP A 74 1.60 27.37 15.62
C ASP A 74 2.75 26.56 15.00
N PRO A 75 3.53 27.12 14.06
CA PRO A 75 4.62 26.42 13.41
C PRO A 75 5.76 25.93 14.34
N ALA A 76 5.87 26.50 15.54
CA ALA A 76 6.84 26.06 16.55
C ALA A 76 6.44 24.70 17.15
N VAL A 77 5.14 24.41 17.23
CA VAL A 77 4.63 23.12 17.69
C VAL A 77 4.75 22.08 16.58
N LYS A 78 5.44 20.97 16.87
CA LYS A 78 5.51 19.81 15.98
C LYS A 78 4.39 18.83 16.29
N LEU A 79 3.73 18.38 15.23
CA LEU A 79 2.69 17.36 15.28
C LEU A 79 3.18 16.12 14.56
N THR A 80 2.93 14.96 15.16
CA THR A 80 3.13 13.67 14.50
C THR A 80 2.07 13.46 13.43
N LYS A 81 2.52 13.23 12.20
CA LYS A 81 1.69 12.82 11.06
C LYS A 81 2.15 11.46 10.58
N TYR A 82 1.20 10.56 10.33
CA TYR A 82 1.47 9.25 9.77
C TYR A 82 1.23 9.32 8.26
N VAL A 83 2.26 9.03 7.46
CA VAL A 83 2.19 9.13 6.00
C VAL A 83 2.05 7.74 5.39
N THR A 84 0.88 7.48 4.83
CA THR A 84 0.48 6.19 4.24
C THR A 84 0.90 6.03 2.77
N ASN A 85 0.97 7.16 2.04
CA ASN A 85 1.21 7.23 0.60
C ASN A 85 2.47 8.04 0.30
N VAL A 86 3.39 7.45 -0.46
CA VAL A 86 4.70 8.01 -0.80
C VAL A 86 4.64 8.56 -2.22
N ARG A 87 4.45 9.88 -2.35
CA ARG A 87 4.32 10.56 -3.66
C ARG A 87 5.58 11.32 -4.10
N ASN A 88 6.17 12.10 -3.20
CA ASN A 88 7.37 12.87 -3.52
C ASN A 88 8.63 12.01 -3.32
N LEU A 89 9.01 11.24 -4.34
CA LEU A 89 10.15 10.31 -4.28
C LEU A 89 11.51 11.02 -4.14
N ASN A 90 11.57 12.33 -4.42
CA ASN A 90 12.77 13.15 -4.25
C ASN A 90 12.94 13.67 -2.82
N SER A 91 11.97 13.44 -1.93
CA SER A 91 12.08 13.86 -0.53
C SER A 91 13.21 13.09 0.18
N SER A 92 14.09 13.82 0.87
CA SER A 92 15.14 13.23 1.70
C SER A 92 14.59 12.29 2.78
N PHE A 93 13.35 12.52 3.23
CA PHE A 93 12.67 11.66 4.20
C PHE A 93 12.50 10.22 3.71
N TRP A 94 12.28 10.03 2.40
CA TRP A 94 12.06 8.70 1.81
C TRP A 94 13.34 8.07 1.27
N ARG A 95 14.38 8.87 1.03
CA ARG A 95 15.58 8.45 0.29
C ARG A 95 16.18 7.16 0.84
N SER A 96 16.43 7.08 2.15
CA SER A 96 17.04 5.87 2.75
C SER A 96 16.17 4.62 2.58
N MET A 97 14.84 4.75 2.68
CA MET A 97 13.93 3.62 2.47
C MET A 97 13.87 3.18 1.00
N LEU A 98 13.92 4.14 0.06
CA LEU A 98 13.90 3.85 -1.38
C LEU A 98 15.21 3.21 -1.84
N THR A 99 16.36 3.72 -1.38
CA THR A 99 17.69 3.30 -1.84
C THR A 99 18.25 2.08 -1.11
N THR A 100 17.65 1.67 0.01
CA THR A 100 18.06 0.48 0.75
C THR A 100 17.09 -0.68 0.46
N PRO A 101 17.48 -1.71 -0.30
CA PRO A 101 16.61 -2.84 -0.62
C PRO A 101 15.91 -3.49 0.59
N ALA A 102 16.64 -3.66 1.70
CA ALA A 102 16.10 -4.20 2.95
C ALA A 102 15.00 -3.31 3.62
N ARG A 103 14.74 -2.11 3.11
CA ARG A 103 13.67 -1.20 3.55
C ARG A 103 12.50 -1.11 2.55
N ARG A 104 12.47 -2.00 1.56
CA ARG A 104 11.35 -2.17 0.64
C ARG A 104 10.54 -3.40 0.99
N CYS A 105 9.27 -3.38 0.65
CA CYS A 105 8.35 -4.48 0.86
C CYS A 105 7.32 -4.55 -0.28
N LEU A 106 6.66 -5.70 -0.42
CA LEU A 106 5.44 -5.83 -1.22
C LEU A 106 4.26 -5.69 -0.27
N VAL A 107 3.32 -4.79 -0.57
CA VAL A 107 2.08 -4.70 0.21
C VAL A 107 1.04 -5.53 -0.54
N PRO A 108 0.71 -6.76 -0.09
CA PRO A 108 -0.27 -7.58 -0.78
C PRO A 108 -1.66 -6.94 -0.67
N VAL A 109 -2.43 -7.01 -1.75
CA VAL A 109 -3.77 -6.43 -1.90
C VAL A 109 -4.66 -7.37 -2.73
N THR A 110 -5.95 -7.40 -2.41
CA THR A 110 -7.00 -8.10 -3.18
C THR A 110 -7.92 -7.11 -3.91
N ALA A 111 -8.13 -5.93 -3.34
CA ALA A 111 -8.78 -4.79 -3.97
C ALA A 111 -8.39 -3.50 -3.27
N PHE A 112 -8.49 -2.35 -3.94
CA PHE A 112 -8.33 -1.04 -3.31
C PHE A 112 -9.47 -0.10 -3.66
N SER A 113 -9.66 0.95 -2.88
CA SER A 113 -10.78 1.88 -3.09
C SER A 113 -10.34 3.33 -3.14
N GLU A 114 -11.11 4.11 -3.89
CA GLU A 114 -11.03 5.56 -3.89
C GLU A 114 -12.43 6.15 -3.71
N TYR A 115 -12.49 7.30 -3.03
CA TYR A 115 -13.72 8.06 -2.91
C TYR A 115 -14.00 8.80 -4.22
N GLY A 116 -15.26 8.76 -4.68
CA GLY A 116 -15.73 9.55 -5.81
C GLY A 116 -15.59 11.06 -5.59
N LEU A 117 -15.65 11.82 -6.68
CA LEU A 117 -15.47 13.27 -6.65
C LEU A 117 -16.62 14.00 -5.96
N ALA A 118 -17.86 13.59 -6.25
CA ALA A 118 -19.07 14.21 -5.73
C ALA A 118 -19.78 13.31 -4.70
N PRO A 119 -20.48 13.89 -3.71
CA PRO A 119 -21.41 13.16 -2.87
C PRO A 119 -22.53 12.49 -3.69
N GLY A 120 -22.97 11.32 -3.25
CA GLY A 120 -24.19 10.68 -3.73
C GLY A 120 -25.45 11.26 -3.07
N GLU A 121 -26.59 10.61 -3.29
CA GLU A 121 -27.90 11.04 -2.75
C GLU A 121 -27.93 11.07 -1.22
N ASP A 122 -27.14 10.23 -0.56
CA ASP A 122 -27.00 10.18 0.90
C ASP A 122 -26.05 11.25 1.47
N GLY A 123 -25.53 12.15 0.62
CA GLY A 123 -24.57 13.20 0.99
C GLY A 123 -23.15 12.70 1.25
N LYS A 124 -22.86 11.40 1.06
CA LYS A 124 -21.53 10.83 1.24
C LYS A 124 -20.88 10.55 -0.11
N LYS A 125 -19.55 10.66 -0.16
CA LYS A 125 -18.80 10.28 -1.36
C LYS A 125 -18.85 8.75 -1.49
N PRO A 126 -19.29 8.20 -2.64
CA PRO A 126 -19.31 6.76 -2.84
C PRO A 126 -17.88 6.19 -2.84
N LEU A 127 -17.74 4.95 -2.40
CA LEU A 127 -16.50 4.19 -2.49
C LEU A 127 -16.53 3.34 -3.76
N HIS A 128 -15.52 3.53 -4.58
CA HIS A 128 -15.32 2.76 -5.80
C HIS A 128 -14.18 1.78 -5.58
N TRP A 129 -14.43 0.50 -5.83
CA TRP A 129 -13.44 -0.57 -5.65
C TRP A 129 -12.79 -0.96 -6.97
N PHE A 130 -11.50 -1.21 -6.91
CA PHE A 130 -10.68 -1.62 -8.05
C PHE A 130 -9.97 -2.92 -7.72
N ASP A 131 -9.97 -3.85 -8.68
CA ASP A 131 -9.21 -5.10 -8.60
C ASP A 131 -8.50 -5.41 -9.93
N VAL A 132 -7.69 -6.48 -9.92
CA VAL A 132 -7.00 -7.02 -11.08
C VAL A 132 -7.56 -8.44 -11.30
N PRO A 133 -8.54 -8.65 -12.21
CA PRO A 133 -9.28 -9.91 -12.28
C PRO A 133 -8.41 -11.16 -12.51
N SER A 134 -7.31 -11.03 -13.25
CA SER A 134 -6.36 -12.12 -13.50
C SER A 134 -5.41 -12.39 -12.33
N ARG A 135 -5.33 -11.48 -11.35
CA ARG A 135 -4.41 -11.53 -10.21
C ARG A 135 -5.21 -11.25 -8.93
N PRO A 136 -5.93 -12.24 -8.39
CA PRO A 136 -6.78 -12.06 -7.20
C PRO A 136 -5.98 -11.62 -5.96
N ILE A 137 -4.68 -11.89 -5.95
CA ILE A 137 -3.69 -11.31 -5.02
C ILE A 137 -2.67 -10.59 -5.89
N PHE A 138 -2.50 -9.29 -5.65
CA PHE A 138 -1.47 -8.46 -6.29
C PHE A 138 -0.74 -7.64 -5.22
N ALA A 139 0.24 -6.81 -5.60
CA ALA A 139 0.99 -6.03 -4.64
C ALA A 139 1.19 -4.57 -5.05
N PHE A 140 1.16 -3.70 -4.05
CA PHE A 140 1.70 -2.35 -4.18
C PHE A 140 3.21 -2.33 -3.87
N ALA A 141 3.90 -1.39 -4.50
CA ALA A 141 5.30 -1.07 -4.21
C ALA A 141 5.41 -0.39 -2.82
N GLY A 142 5.80 -1.16 -1.81
CA GLY A 142 5.91 -0.74 -0.42
C GLY A 142 7.33 -0.34 0.00
N ILE A 143 7.40 0.54 0.98
CA ILE A 143 8.61 0.85 1.74
C ILE A 143 8.31 0.85 3.24
N TRP A 144 9.31 0.58 4.06
CA TRP A 144 9.13 0.48 5.50
C TRP A 144 10.37 0.89 6.28
N ARG A 145 10.17 1.18 7.57
CA ARG A 145 11.27 1.42 8.51
C ARG A 145 10.85 1.08 9.94
N PRO A 146 11.83 0.81 10.82
CA PRO A 146 11.59 0.71 12.25
C PRO A 146 11.21 2.07 12.84
N THR A 147 10.37 2.02 13.87
CA THR A 147 9.95 3.19 14.67
C THR A 147 9.87 2.80 16.15
N GLU A 148 9.74 3.79 17.03
CA GLU A 148 9.56 3.55 18.48
C GLU A 148 8.30 2.75 18.81
N ARG A 149 7.32 2.69 17.89
CA ARG A 149 6.05 1.98 18.07
C ARG A 149 6.02 0.62 17.36
N GLY A 150 7.16 0.19 16.81
CA GLY A 150 7.28 -0.97 15.92
C GLY A 150 7.51 -0.56 14.46
N ASP A 151 7.63 -1.55 13.59
CA ASP A 151 7.87 -1.31 12.17
C ASP A 151 6.65 -0.67 11.50
N ALA A 152 6.92 0.35 10.68
CA ALA A 152 5.91 1.09 9.95
C ALA A 152 6.19 1.11 8.45
N TYR A 153 5.14 0.99 7.66
CA TYR A 153 5.22 0.95 6.20
C TYR A 153 4.33 2.01 5.54
N GLY A 154 4.65 2.32 4.30
CA GLY A 154 3.82 3.06 3.36
C GLY A 154 4.02 2.49 1.96
N PHE A 155 3.22 2.92 1.00
CA PHE A 155 3.40 2.49 -0.39
C PHE A 155 3.45 3.67 -1.35
N LEU A 156 4.14 3.46 -2.46
CA LEU A 156 4.30 4.47 -3.49
C LEU A 156 2.98 4.72 -4.21
N THR A 157 2.81 5.95 -4.65
CA THR A 157 1.72 6.37 -5.53
C THR A 157 2.26 7.03 -6.77
N THR A 158 1.53 6.90 -7.87
CA THR A 158 1.81 7.49 -9.18
C THR A 158 0.55 8.20 -9.70
N GLU A 159 0.62 8.77 -10.90
CA GLU A 159 -0.54 9.37 -11.55
C GLU A 159 -1.61 8.31 -11.86
N PRO A 160 -2.90 8.65 -11.84
CA PRO A 160 -3.95 7.68 -12.10
C PRO A 160 -4.05 7.32 -13.59
N ASN A 161 -4.40 6.07 -13.88
CA ASN A 161 -4.69 5.61 -15.24
C ASN A 161 -6.13 5.98 -15.68
N ALA A 162 -6.51 5.55 -16.89
CA ALA A 162 -7.80 5.91 -17.51
C ALA A 162 -9.05 5.46 -16.73
N ILE A 163 -8.98 4.45 -15.86
CA ILE A 163 -10.14 4.02 -15.07
C ILE A 163 -10.16 4.60 -13.66
N VAL A 164 -8.99 4.94 -13.09
CA VAL A 164 -8.90 5.55 -11.75
C VAL A 164 -9.10 7.07 -11.85
N ALA A 165 -8.57 7.73 -12.88
CA ALA A 165 -8.57 9.18 -13.00
C ALA A 165 -9.97 9.82 -12.95
N PRO A 166 -11.02 9.25 -13.58
CA PRO A 166 -12.38 9.79 -13.48
C PRO A 166 -12.96 9.74 -12.06
N ILE A 167 -12.49 8.81 -11.22
CA ILE A 167 -12.96 8.64 -9.83
C ILE A 167 -12.11 9.46 -8.87
N HIS A 168 -10.79 9.41 -9.04
CA HIS A 168 -9.82 10.06 -8.17
C HIS A 168 -8.61 10.55 -9.01
N PRO A 169 -8.63 11.81 -9.46
CA PRO A 169 -7.66 12.34 -10.43
C PRO A 169 -6.30 12.64 -9.82
N LYS A 170 -6.15 12.54 -8.50
CA LYS A 170 -4.93 13.01 -7.83
C LYS A 170 -3.80 11.98 -7.87
N ALA A 171 -4.07 10.68 -7.76
CA ALA A 171 -3.06 9.62 -7.71
C ALA A 171 -3.72 8.23 -7.68
N MET A 172 -2.96 7.19 -8.00
CA MET A 172 -3.25 5.79 -7.69
C MET A 172 -2.04 5.10 -7.03
N PRO A 173 -2.21 3.97 -6.33
CA PRO A 173 -1.09 3.16 -5.86
C PRO A 173 -0.23 2.66 -7.02
N VAL A 174 1.09 2.53 -6.80
CA VAL A 174 1.97 1.81 -7.73
C VAL A 174 1.72 0.32 -7.56
N ILE A 175 1.04 -0.30 -8.53
CA ILE A 175 0.82 -1.75 -8.59
C ILE A 175 1.98 -2.38 -9.36
N LEU A 176 2.64 -3.35 -8.74
CA LEU A 176 3.74 -4.07 -9.38
C LEU A 176 3.18 -5.23 -10.21
N HIS A 177 3.81 -5.53 -11.35
CA HIS A 177 3.63 -6.82 -12.02
C HIS A 177 4.38 -7.93 -11.26
N ASP A 178 3.92 -9.18 -11.39
CA ASP A 178 4.47 -10.32 -10.62
C ASP A 178 5.96 -10.52 -10.91
N GLU A 179 6.37 -10.38 -12.17
CA GLU A 179 7.77 -10.47 -12.61
C GLU A 179 8.69 -9.39 -12.00
N ASN A 180 8.11 -8.30 -11.49
CA ASN A 180 8.87 -7.19 -10.91
C ASN A 180 8.96 -7.25 -9.38
N TYR A 181 8.38 -8.26 -8.73
CA TYR A 181 8.44 -8.40 -7.28
C TYR A 181 9.87 -8.57 -6.76
N GLU A 182 10.64 -9.45 -7.40
CA GLU A 182 12.04 -9.68 -7.04
C GLU A 182 12.87 -8.41 -7.27
N ARG A 183 12.73 -7.80 -8.46
CA ARG A 183 13.42 -6.55 -8.82
C ARG A 183 13.13 -5.46 -7.79
N TRP A 184 11.86 -5.26 -7.42
CA TRP A 184 11.49 -4.30 -6.40
C TRP A 184 12.19 -4.57 -5.06
N LEU A 185 12.27 -5.83 -4.63
CA LEU A 185 12.88 -6.17 -3.34
C LEU A 185 14.40 -6.10 -3.33
N THR A 186 15.10 -6.25 -4.46
CA THR A 186 16.56 -6.44 -4.48
C THR A 186 17.34 -5.43 -5.32
N ALA A 187 16.78 -4.90 -6.42
CA ALA A 187 17.54 -4.09 -7.37
C ALA A 187 17.90 -2.68 -6.84
N PRO A 188 18.93 -2.03 -7.38
CA PRO A 188 19.24 -0.63 -7.07
C PRO A 188 18.08 0.31 -7.42
N TRP A 189 17.90 1.38 -6.64
CA TRP A 189 16.78 2.32 -6.83
C TRP A 189 16.74 2.97 -8.22
N ASP A 190 17.90 3.24 -8.82
CA ASP A 190 17.97 3.90 -10.13
C ASP A 190 17.36 3.05 -11.26
N GLU A 191 17.34 1.72 -11.10
CA GLU A 191 16.73 0.78 -12.05
C GLU A 191 15.22 0.60 -11.82
N LEU A 192 14.70 1.04 -10.67
CA LEU A 192 13.29 0.84 -10.27
C LEU A 192 12.38 2.00 -10.60
N LYS A 193 12.93 3.15 -11.02
CA LYS A 193 12.14 4.36 -11.33
C LYS A 193 11.07 4.10 -12.39
N GLU A 194 11.36 3.23 -13.36
CA GLU A 194 10.41 2.84 -14.41
C GLU A 194 9.19 2.07 -13.88
N LEU A 195 9.33 1.38 -12.74
CA LEU A 195 8.22 0.64 -12.12
C LEU A 195 7.22 1.57 -11.43
N VAL A 196 7.57 2.83 -11.19
CA VAL A 196 6.70 3.85 -10.59
C VAL A 196 5.79 4.47 -11.65
N ALA A 197 4.99 3.64 -12.32
CA ALA A 197 4.11 4.04 -13.41
C ALA A 197 2.65 3.60 -13.15
N PRO A 198 1.66 4.27 -13.77
CA PRO A 198 0.26 3.85 -13.68
C PRO A 198 0.11 2.44 -14.24
N TYR A 199 -0.57 1.56 -13.50
CA TYR A 199 -0.81 0.19 -13.95
C TYR A 199 -1.71 0.18 -15.19
N PRO A 200 -1.55 -0.74 -16.17
CA PRO A 200 -2.38 -0.78 -17.37
C PRO A 200 -3.87 -0.90 -17.03
N SER A 201 -4.68 0.06 -17.49
CA SER A 201 -6.10 0.10 -17.14
C SER A 201 -6.89 -1.08 -17.70
N GLN A 202 -6.48 -1.66 -18.85
CA GLN A 202 -7.17 -2.81 -19.43
C GLN A 202 -7.06 -4.08 -18.58
N LEU A 203 -6.08 -4.13 -17.68
CA LEU A 203 -5.87 -5.27 -16.76
C LEU A 203 -6.65 -5.09 -15.45
N MET A 204 -7.26 -3.94 -15.24
CA MET A 204 -7.96 -3.60 -14.01
C MET A 204 -9.46 -3.52 -14.26
N ARG A 205 -10.22 -3.68 -13.17
CA ARG A 205 -11.67 -3.53 -13.19
C ARG A 205 -12.12 -2.60 -12.08
N LEU A 206 -13.03 -1.70 -12.43
CA LEU A 206 -13.85 -0.94 -11.47
C LEU A 206 -15.06 -1.81 -11.11
N ASP A 207 -15.12 -2.30 -9.88
CA ASP A 207 -16.28 -3.00 -9.36
C ASP A 207 -17.39 -1.98 -9.06
N ARG A 208 -18.49 -2.06 -9.81
CA ARG A 208 -19.65 -1.17 -9.66
C ARG A 208 -20.62 -1.67 -8.58
N VAL A 209 -20.41 -2.86 -8.05
CA VAL A 209 -21.26 -3.45 -7.01
C VAL A 209 -20.51 -3.32 -5.70
N ALA A 210 -21.13 -2.63 -4.73
CA ALA A 210 -20.65 -2.67 -3.35
C ALA A 210 -20.72 -4.13 -2.89
N ARG A 211 -19.60 -4.85 -2.92
CA ARG A 211 -19.54 -6.17 -2.28
C ARG A 211 -19.76 -5.93 -0.80
N SER A 212 -20.94 -6.35 -0.32
CA SER A 212 -21.25 -6.41 1.11
C SER A 212 -20.10 -7.10 1.84
N PRO A 213 -19.77 -6.61 3.05
CA PRO A 213 -18.68 -7.17 3.85
C PRO A 213 -18.88 -8.65 4.15
#